data_AF-A0A940W691-F1
#
_entry.id   AF-A0A940W691-F1
#
_cell.length_a   1.000
_cell.length_b   1.000
_cell.length_c   1.000
_cell.angle_alpha   90.00
_cell.angle_beta   90.00
_cell.angle_gamma   90.00
#
_symmetry.space_group_name_H-M   'P 1'
#
loop_
_entity.id
_entity.type
_entity.pdbx_description
1 polymer ?
#
loop_
_entity_poly.entity_id
_entity_poly.type
_entity_poly.pdbx_seq_one_letter_code
_entity_poly.pdbx_strand_id
1 'polypeptide(L)'
;MSGPAPELAFRFAARIVADPAHAVGLWRSVTGCKAVGCVPPIPVPEILHAAGLLPVSLAVRKIPGSLWSCVDAWVVAPGDPPLREPATEKGRFEFPTVPPVDLAAALDLLESLAEWASQLSGRPVTEGGLWKSVRAYRERNDLLSLYEDRSEKGDGLPPGAAAGDIASAGNYLPPEAHSRLLAQSLRIGCPDTPGSWKEEREDPLLRLARRMMMDR
;
A
#
# COMPACT_ATOMS: atom_id res chain seq x y z
N MET A 1 19.32 -16.79 -17.30
CA MET A 1 19.62 -15.35 -17.22
C MET A 1 19.77 -15.00 -15.75
N SER A 2 20.95 -14.55 -15.30
CA SER A 2 21.13 -14.11 -13.92
C SER A 2 20.33 -12.81 -13.74
N GLY A 3 19.34 -12.80 -12.84
CA GLY A 3 18.56 -11.60 -12.52
C GLY A 3 19.46 -10.45 -12.06
N PRO A 4 18.94 -9.20 -12.00
CA PRO A 4 19.72 -8.06 -11.50
C PRO A 4 20.28 -8.38 -10.11
N ALA A 5 21.52 -7.95 -9.86
CA ALA A 5 22.18 -8.21 -8.59
C ALA A 5 21.33 -7.64 -7.43
N PRO A 6 21.16 -8.36 -6.32
CA PRO A 6 20.36 -7.92 -5.17
C PRO A 6 20.84 -6.58 -4.59
N GLU A 7 22.11 -6.23 -4.80
CA GLU A 7 22.70 -4.93 -4.48
C GLU A 7 21.95 -3.74 -5.08
N LEU A 8 21.40 -3.90 -6.29
CA LEU A 8 20.61 -2.87 -6.95
C LEU A 8 19.26 -2.68 -6.25
N ALA A 9 18.64 -3.76 -5.77
CA ALA A 9 17.40 -3.70 -5.01
C ALA A 9 17.60 -2.90 -3.71
N PHE A 10 18.66 -3.18 -2.95
CA PHE A 10 18.95 -2.44 -1.72
C PHE A 10 19.22 -0.95 -1.99
N ARG A 11 20.02 -0.63 -3.00
CA ARG A 11 20.28 0.77 -3.37
C ARG A 11 19.01 1.50 -3.82
N PHE A 12 18.15 0.81 -4.57
CA PHE A 12 16.89 1.38 -5.02
C PHE A 12 15.95 1.65 -3.84
N ALA A 13 15.82 0.70 -2.91
CA ALA A 13 15.04 0.85 -1.68
C ALA A 13 15.53 2.02 -0.83
N ALA A 14 16.83 2.10 -0.59
CA ALA A 14 17.45 3.20 0.17
C ALA A 14 17.17 4.57 -0.47
N ARG A 15 17.18 4.67 -1.81
CA ARG A 15 16.84 5.92 -2.51
C ARG A 15 15.37 6.30 -2.36
N ILE A 16 14.46 5.32 -2.38
CA ILE A 16 13.03 5.57 -2.14
C ILE A 16 12.81 6.09 -0.73
N VAL A 17 13.43 5.47 0.27
CA VAL A 17 13.27 5.88 1.67
C VAL A 17 13.91 7.24 1.93
N ALA A 18 15.05 7.53 1.30
CA ALA A 18 15.72 8.82 1.41
C ALA A 18 14.95 9.97 0.75
N ASP A 19 14.25 9.70 -0.37
CA ASP A 19 13.44 10.70 -1.09
C ASP A 19 12.11 10.11 -1.58
N PRO A 20 11.13 9.92 -0.66
CA PRO A 20 9.84 9.33 -1.00
C PRO A 20 9.01 10.23 -1.93
N ALA A 21 9.23 11.55 -1.86
CA ALA A 21 8.54 12.50 -2.73
C ALA A 21 8.93 12.30 -4.20
N HIS A 22 10.22 12.07 -4.47
CA HIS A 22 10.66 11.74 -5.83
C HIS A 22 10.06 10.43 -6.33
N ALA A 23 10.04 9.38 -5.51
CA ALA A 23 9.46 8.09 -5.90
C ALA A 23 7.96 8.20 -6.24
N VAL A 24 7.18 8.85 -5.37
CA VAL A 24 5.75 9.11 -5.59
C VAL A 24 5.53 10.00 -6.81
N GLY A 25 6.31 11.07 -6.95
CA GLY A 25 6.24 11.99 -8.09
C GLY A 25 6.52 11.30 -9.42
N LEU A 26 7.53 10.43 -9.47
CA LEU A 26 7.85 9.63 -10.66
C LEU A 26 6.68 8.69 -11.02
N TRP A 27 6.14 7.96 -10.04
CA TRP A 27 4.97 7.10 -10.27
C TRP A 27 3.78 7.88 -10.84
N ARG A 28 3.48 9.04 -10.27
CA ARG A 28 2.40 9.93 -10.77
C ARG A 28 2.66 10.38 -12.21
N SER A 29 3.90 10.78 -12.52
CA SER A 29 4.26 11.23 -13.87
C SER A 29 4.12 10.14 -14.93
N VAL A 30 4.39 8.89 -14.58
CA VAL A 30 4.32 7.74 -15.50
C VAL A 30 2.89 7.23 -15.66
N THR A 31 2.11 7.20 -14.58
CA THR A 31 0.76 6.61 -14.58
C THR A 31 -0.35 7.62 -14.86
N GLY A 32 -0.10 8.91 -14.63
CA GLY A 32 -1.13 9.95 -14.62
C GLY A 32 -2.11 9.83 -13.44
N CYS A 33 -1.86 8.94 -12.48
CA CYS A 33 -2.73 8.69 -11.35
C CYS A 33 -2.39 9.58 -10.14
N LYS A 34 -3.26 9.54 -9.12
CA LYS A 34 -3.14 10.32 -7.88
C LYS A 34 -2.58 9.48 -6.73
N ALA A 35 -1.88 10.14 -5.80
CA ALA A 35 -1.37 9.52 -4.58
C ALA A 35 -2.18 9.95 -3.35
N VAL A 36 -2.37 9.03 -2.41
CA VAL A 36 -3.15 9.24 -1.18
C VAL A 36 -2.26 8.95 0.02
N GLY A 37 -2.07 9.93 0.90
CA GLY A 37 -1.35 9.74 2.16
C GLY A 37 -2.26 9.10 3.21
N CYS A 38 -1.83 8.00 3.81
CA CYS A 38 -2.54 7.30 4.87
C CYS A 38 -1.81 7.50 6.20
N VAL A 39 -2.42 8.26 7.11
CA VAL A 39 -1.84 8.60 8.42
C VAL A 39 -2.89 8.36 9.53
N PRO A 40 -2.81 7.26 10.30
CA PRO A 40 -1.86 6.15 10.17
C PRO A 40 -2.12 5.28 8.91
N PRO A 41 -1.26 4.29 8.61
CA PRO A 41 -1.55 3.30 7.59
C PRO A 41 -2.89 2.62 7.86
N ILE A 42 -3.71 2.45 6.82
CA ILE A 42 -5.03 1.81 6.94
C ILE A 42 -4.93 0.30 6.70
N PRO A 43 -5.83 -0.51 7.28
CA PRO A 43 -5.82 -1.96 7.13
C PRO A 43 -6.36 -2.44 5.76
N VAL A 44 -6.88 -1.55 4.92
CA VAL A 44 -7.52 -1.87 3.63
C VAL A 44 -7.02 -0.98 2.48
N PRO A 45 -5.70 -0.89 2.24
CA PRO A 45 -5.15 -0.10 1.14
C PRO A 45 -5.59 -0.63 -0.24
N GLU A 46 -6.10 -1.85 -0.31
CA GLU A 46 -6.59 -2.48 -1.53
C GLU A 46 -7.66 -1.67 -2.24
N ILE A 47 -8.53 -0.98 -1.49
CA ILE A 47 -9.62 -0.16 -2.07
C ILE A 47 -9.05 1.03 -2.84
N LEU A 48 -8.08 1.72 -2.26
CA LEU A 48 -7.39 2.84 -2.90
C LEU A 48 -6.66 2.37 -4.16
N HIS A 49 -5.93 1.25 -4.04
CA HIS A 49 -5.21 0.68 -5.18
C HIS A 49 -6.15 0.18 -6.28
N ALA A 50 -7.31 -0.39 -5.94
CA ALA A 50 -8.34 -0.80 -6.90
C ALA A 50 -8.96 0.39 -7.66
N ALA A 51 -9.01 1.57 -7.06
CA ALA A 51 -9.36 2.83 -7.73
C ALA A 51 -8.23 3.37 -8.63
N GLY A 52 -7.07 2.72 -8.66
CA GLY A 52 -5.87 3.18 -9.37
C GLY A 52 -5.12 4.30 -8.67
N LEU A 53 -5.35 4.50 -7.36
CA LEU A 53 -4.60 5.44 -6.52
C LEU A 53 -3.36 4.74 -5.95
N LEU A 54 -2.32 5.51 -5.62
CA LEU A 54 -1.17 5.01 -4.86
C LEU A 54 -1.37 5.26 -3.36
N PRO A 55 -1.52 4.23 -2.52
CA PRO A 55 -1.54 4.39 -1.07
C PRO A 55 -0.13 4.65 -0.56
N VAL A 56 0.06 5.76 0.13
CA VAL A 56 1.32 6.15 0.75
C VAL A 56 1.19 6.03 2.27
N SER A 57 1.72 4.95 2.83
CA SER A 57 1.55 4.60 4.25
C SER A 57 2.55 5.35 5.13
N LEU A 58 2.07 6.05 6.14
CA LEU A 58 2.90 6.92 6.98
C LEU A 58 2.66 6.60 8.46
N ALA A 59 3.59 5.83 9.04
CA ALA A 59 3.51 5.39 10.44
C ALA A 59 3.72 6.54 11.45
N VAL A 60 4.36 7.64 11.04
CA VAL A 60 4.68 8.77 11.91
C VAL A 60 4.04 10.04 11.36
N ARG A 61 3.43 10.86 12.22
CA ARG A 61 2.83 12.16 11.85
C ARG A 61 3.84 13.19 11.34
N LYS A 62 5.14 12.90 11.43
CA LYS A 62 6.20 13.75 10.86
C LYS A 62 6.32 13.47 9.37
N ILE A 63 5.41 14.04 8.60
CA ILE A 63 5.36 13.93 7.14
C ILE A 63 6.48 14.81 6.55
N PRO A 64 7.41 14.26 5.75
CA PRO A 64 8.43 15.06 5.08
C PRO A 64 7.81 16.19 4.26
N GLY A 65 8.35 17.40 4.38
CA GLY A 65 7.85 18.60 3.69
C GLY A 65 7.66 18.40 2.19
N SER A 66 8.58 17.67 1.54
CA SER A 66 8.54 17.35 0.11
C SER A 66 7.36 16.48 -0.29
N LEU A 67 6.95 15.53 0.56
CA LEU A 67 5.90 14.57 0.27
C LEU A 67 4.51 15.22 0.15
N TRP A 68 4.30 16.33 0.87
CA TRP A 68 3.06 17.11 0.81
C TRP A 68 2.71 17.59 -0.59
N SER A 69 3.72 17.94 -1.40
CA SER A 69 3.49 18.40 -2.77
C SER A 69 3.12 17.27 -3.73
N CYS A 70 3.36 16.03 -3.33
CA CYS A 70 3.19 14.85 -4.17
C CYS A 70 1.91 14.05 -3.84
N VAL A 71 1.27 14.32 -2.70
CA VAL A 71 0.03 13.69 -2.25
C VAL A 71 -1.17 14.54 -2.64
N ASP A 72 -2.17 13.92 -3.25
CA ASP A 72 -3.38 14.60 -3.74
C ASP A 72 -4.51 14.62 -2.70
N ALA A 73 -4.53 13.64 -1.80
CA ALA A 73 -5.54 13.51 -0.76
C ALA A 73 -5.03 12.71 0.45
N TRP A 74 -5.77 12.74 1.55
CA TRP A 74 -5.38 12.17 2.83
C TRP A 74 -6.46 11.28 3.41
N VAL A 75 -6.08 10.09 3.85
CA VAL A 75 -6.86 9.27 4.77
C VAL A 75 -6.28 9.46 6.16
N VAL A 76 -7.08 9.93 7.10
CA VAL A 76 -6.64 10.34 8.45
C VAL A 76 -7.49 9.75 9.55
N ALA A 77 -6.94 9.67 10.77
CA ALA A 77 -7.73 9.33 11.94
C ALA A 77 -8.77 10.43 12.26
N PRO A 78 -9.97 10.08 12.79
CA PRO A 78 -10.97 11.05 13.19
C PRO A 78 -10.43 12.00 14.26
N GLY A 79 -10.76 13.29 14.14
CA GLY A 79 -10.34 14.31 15.11
C GLY A 79 -8.87 14.73 14.99
N ASP A 80 -8.11 14.20 14.02
CA ASP A 80 -6.77 14.72 13.76
C ASP A 80 -6.82 16.15 13.25
N PRO A 81 -5.92 17.03 13.74
CA PRO A 81 -5.84 18.39 13.28
C PRO A 81 -5.64 18.39 11.77
N PRO A 82 -6.16 19.39 11.04
CA PRO A 82 -6.03 19.44 9.60
C PRO A 82 -4.56 19.33 9.21
N LEU A 83 -4.20 18.17 8.66
CA LEU A 83 -3.05 18.02 7.79
C LEU A 83 -3.28 19.05 6.68
N ARG A 84 -2.40 20.07 6.61
CA ARG A 84 -2.49 21.25 5.73
C ARG A 84 -3.43 21.03 4.54
N GLU A 85 -4.52 21.81 4.47
CA GLU A 85 -5.64 21.51 3.58
C GLU A 85 -5.17 21.17 2.16
N PRO A 86 -5.53 19.99 1.62
CA PRO A 86 -5.34 19.72 0.21
C PRO A 86 -6.11 20.77 -0.60
N ALA A 87 -5.65 21.06 -1.81
CA ALA A 87 -6.21 22.14 -2.65
C ALA A 87 -7.70 21.96 -3.03
N THR A 88 -8.37 20.89 -2.58
CA THR A 88 -9.77 20.57 -2.87
C THR A 88 -10.49 20.06 -1.62
N GLU A 89 -11.75 20.49 -1.42
CA GLU A 89 -12.64 20.04 -0.32
C GLU A 89 -12.83 18.51 -0.26
N LYS A 90 -12.61 17.79 -1.37
CA LYS A 90 -12.70 16.32 -1.45
C LYS A 90 -11.42 15.58 -1.04
N GLY A 91 -10.38 16.30 -0.62
CA GLY A 91 -9.06 15.73 -0.40
C GLY A 91 -8.86 15.01 0.94
N ARG A 92 -9.89 14.78 1.75
CA ARG A 92 -9.77 14.12 3.06
C ARG A 92 -10.85 13.05 3.25
N PHE A 93 -10.45 11.90 3.79
CA PHE A 93 -11.34 10.85 4.29
C PHE A 93 -10.96 10.50 5.73
N GLU A 94 -11.94 10.41 6.62
CA GLU A 94 -11.69 10.00 8.00
C GLU A 94 -11.89 8.49 8.14
N PHE A 95 -10.83 7.79 8.53
CA PHE A 95 -10.85 6.34 8.71
C PHE A 95 -10.75 5.99 10.19
N PRO A 96 -11.78 5.35 10.78
CA PRO A 96 -11.80 5.02 12.20
C PRO A 96 -10.55 4.26 12.66
N THR A 97 -10.05 4.61 13.84
CA THR A 97 -8.92 3.91 14.49
C THR A 97 -9.37 2.74 15.35
N VAL A 98 -10.67 2.67 15.65
CA VAL A 98 -11.28 1.55 16.36
C VAL A 98 -11.92 0.62 15.32
N PRO A 99 -11.66 -0.70 15.38
CA PRO A 99 -12.30 -1.66 14.50
C PRO A 99 -13.83 -1.57 14.53
N PRO A 100 -14.53 -1.78 13.40
CA PRO A 100 -15.99 -1.84 13.36
C PRO A 100 -16.55 -2.90 14.32
N VAL A 101 -17.69 -2.60 14.94
CA VAL A 101 -18.32 -3.46 15.95
C VAL A 101 -18.95 -4.72 15.36
N ASP A 102 -19.37 -4.65 14.09
CA ASP A 102 -19.97 -5.75 13.35
C ASP A 102 -19.66 -5.64 11.85
N LEU A 103 -20.13 -6.65 11.11
CA LEU A 103 -19.89 -6.78 9.69
C LEU A 103 -20.58 -5.70 8.85
N ALA A 104 -21.78 -5.25 9.25
CA ALA A 104 -22.53 -4.24 8.53
C ALA A 104 -21.81 -2.89 8.61
N ALA A 105 -21.40 -2.49 9.82
CA ALA A 105 -20.59 -1.29 10.04
C ALA A 105 -19.25 -1.32 9.30
N ALA A 106 -18.63 -2.51 9.18
CA ALA A 106 -17.43 -2.68 8.37
C ALA A 106 -17.71 -2.46 6.88
N LEU A 107 -18.77 -3.07 6.33
CA LEU A 107 -19.15 -2.90 4.93
C LEU A 107 -19.50 -1.44 4.61
N ASP A 108 -20.31 -0.77 5.42
CA ASP A 108 -20.67 0.64 5.23
C ASP A 108 -19.44 1.55 5.16
N LEU A 109 -18.45 1.29 6.02
CA LEU A 109 -17.18 2.03 6.02
C LEU A 109 -16.36 1.76 4.74
N LEU A 110 -16.27 0.49 4.30
CA LEU A 110 -15.54 0.14 3.09
C LEU A 110 -16.22 0.69 1.83
N GLU A 111 -17.54 0.68 1.76
CA GLU A 111 -18.32 1.27 0.68
C GLU A 111 -18.11 2.79 0.63
N SER A 112 -18.14 3.46 1.78
CA SER A 112 -17.84 4.90 1.89
C SER A 112 -16.42 5.23 1.39
N LEU A 113 -15.43 4.40 1.76
CA LEU A 113 -14.06 4.55 1.27
C LEU A 113 -13.94 4.31 -0.23
N ALA A 114 -14.65 3.30 -0.76
CA ALA A 114 -14.65 2.97 -2.18
C ALA A 114 -15.32 4.07 -3.02
N GLU A 115 -16.42 4.64 -2.55
CA GLU A 115 -17.07 5.78 -3.18
C GLU A 115 -16.15 7.00 -3.20
N TRP A 116 -15.57 7.35 -2.05
CA TRP A 116 -14.62 8.46 -1.95
C TRP A 116 -13.42 8.27 -2.89
N ALA A 117 -12.81 7.08 -2.91
CA ALA A 117 -11.69 6.75 -3.78
C ALA A 117 -12.09 6.82 -5.27
N SER A 118 -13.32 6.42 -5.60
CA SER A 118 -13.86 6.51 -6.96
C SER A 118 -14.05 7.95 -7.41
N GLN A 119 -14.58 8.81 -6.55
CA GLN A 119 -14.73 10.24 -6.82
C GLN A 119 -13.36 10.93 -6.98
N LEU A 120 -12.38 10.57 -6.15
CA LEU A 120 -11.04 11.14 -6.19
C LEU A 120 -10.29 10.74 -7.45
N SER A 121 -10.33 9.46 -7.83
CA SER A 121 -9.62 8.92 -9.00
C SER A 121 -10.33 9.20 -10.33
N GLY A 122 -11.65 9.44 -10.30
CA GLY A 122 -12.48 9.46 -11.49
C GLY A 122 -12.72 8.08 -12.11
N ARG A 123 -12.44 7.00 -11.36
CA ARG A 123 -12.58 5.60 -11.80
C ARG A 123 -13.34 4.78 -10.75
N PRO A 124 -14.31 3.95 -11.13
CA PRO A 124 -15.03 3.13 -10.15
C PRO A 124 -14.11 2.06 -9.56
N VAL A 125 -14.23 1.82 -8.26
CA VAL A 125 -13.72 0.59 -7.62
C VAL A 125 -14.62 -0.56 -8.07
N THR A 126 -14.11 -1.39 -8.98
CA THR A 126 -14.84 -2.57 -9.48
C THR A 126 -14.47 -3.81 -8.68
N GLU A 127 -15.36 -4.79 -8.61
CA GLU A 127 -15.10 -6.09 -7.96
C GLU A 127 -13.82 -6.76 -8.51
N GLY A 128 -13.68 -6.83 -9.84
CA GLY A 128 -12.48 -7.39 -10.48
C GLY A 128 -11.21 -6.59 -10.18
N GLY A 129 -11.31 -5.25 -10.12
CA GLY A 129 -10.21 -4.38 -9.69
C GLY A 129 -9.81 -4.63 -8.23
N LEU A 130 -10.80 -4.85 -7.36
CA LEU A 130 -10.57 -5.15 -5.95
C LEU A 130 -9.92 -6.52 -5.77
N TRP A 131 -10.38 -7.56 -6.47
CA TRP A 131 -9.73 -8.87 -6.46
C TRP A 131 -8.30 -8.85 -6.99
N LYS A 132 -8.04 -8.06 -8.04
CA LYS A 132 -6.67 -7.83 -8.52
C LYS A 132 -5.81 -7.20 -7.41
N SER A 133 -6.34 -6.19 -6.73
CA SER A 133 -5.67 -5.48 -5.64
C SER A 133 -5.39 -6.39 -4.43
N VAL A 134 -6.38 -7.17 -3.98
CA VAL A 134 -6.22 -8.16 -2.89
C VAL A 134 -5.10 -9.15 -3.20
N ARG A 135 -5.00 -9.62 -4.43
CA ARG A 135 -3.91 -10.53 -4.86
C ARG A 135 -2.56 -9.85 -4.79
N ALA A 136 -2.44 -8.64 -5.32
CA ALA A 136 -1.18 -7.89 -5.31
C ALA A 136 -0.68 -7.64 -3.88
N TYR A 137 -1.56 -7.24 -2.96
CA TYR A 137 -1.18 -7.03 -1.56
C TYR A 137 -0.86 -8.32 -0.83
N ARG A 138 -1.57 -9.42 -1.11
CA ARG A 138 -1.23 -10.73 -0.53
C ARG A 138 0.14 -11.18 -0.97
N GLU A 139 0.42 -11.16 -2.27
CA GLU A 139 1.73 -11.53 -2.81
C GLU A 139 2.84 -10.69 -2.18
N ARG A 140 2.64 -9.37 -2.09
CA ARG A 140 3.58 -8.47 -1.42
C ARG A 140 3.81 -8.87 0.04
N ASN A 141 2.75 -9.16 0.78
CA ASN A 141 2.85 -9.52 2.20
C ASN A 141 3.52 -10.88 2.40
N ASP A 142 3.23 -11.88 1.56
CA ASP A 142 3.89 -13.20 1.61
C ASP A 142 5.40 -13.06 1.36
N LEU A 143 5.79 -12.25 0.37
CA LEU A 143 7.19 -11.94 0.07
C LEU A 143 7.86 -11.14 1.20
N LEU A 144 7.14 -10.19 1.81
CA LEU A 144 7.65 -9.38 2.90
C LEU A 144 7.91 -10.24 4.15
N SER A 145 6.96 -11.12 4.51
CA SER A 145 7.15 -12.05 5.63
C SER A 145 8.33 -12.99 5.39
N LEU A 146 8.49 -13.53 4.17
CA LEU A 146 9.66 -14.34 3.82
C LEU A 146 10.97 -13.54 3.91
N TYR A 147 10.95 -12.27 3.50
CA TYR A 147 12.09 -11.36 3.59
C TYR A 147 12.48 -11.07 5.03
N GLU A 148 11.52 -10.74 5.89
CA GLU A 148 11.70 -10.49 7.32
C GLU A 148 12.27 -11.74 8.01
N ASP A 149 11.67 -12.92 7.78
CA ASP A 149 12.14 -14.20 8.32
C ASP A 149 13.61 -14.49 7.97
N ARG A 150 14.03 -14.23 6.73
CA ARG A 150 15.42 -14.43 6.30
C ARG A 150 16.36 -13.37 6.87
N SER A 151 15.90 -12.13 6.97
CA SER A 151 16.67 -11.02 7.53
C SER A 151 16.98 -11.28 9.00
N GLU A 152 16.00 -11.74 9.78
CA GLU A 152 16.18 -12.11 11.19
C GLU A 152 17.17 -13.28 11.38
N LYS A 153 17.14 -14.25 10.46
CA LYS A 153 18.05 -15.41 10.47
C LYS A 153 19.45 -15.10 9.95
N GLY A 154 19.67 -13.93 9.34
CA GLY A 154 20.94 -13.57 8.69
C GLY A 154 21.27 -14.42 7.45
N ASP A 155 20.26 -14.98 6.79
CA ASP A 155 20.42 -15.94 5.69
C ASP A 155 20.69 -15.22 4.35
N GLY A 156 21.93 -14.76 4.16
CA GLY A 156 22.42 -14.22 2.89
C GLY A 156 21.86 -12.84 2.50
N LEU A 157 21.19 -12.15 3.43
CA LEU A 157 20.74 -10.76 3.29
C LEU A 157 21.69 -9.80 4.05
N PRO A 158 21.90 -8.58 3.54
CA PRO A 158 22.70 -7.59 4.24
C PRO A 158 22.02 -7.20 5.57
N PRO A 159 22.75 -7.15 6.69
CA PRO A 159 22.18 -6.82 7.98
C PRO A 159 21.88 -5.31 8.12
N GLY A 160 21.00 -4.97 9.06
CA GLY A 160 20.82 -3.60 9.56
C GLY A 160 19.98 -2.68 8.65
N ALA A 161 20.42 -1.43 8.48
CA ALA A 161 19.64 -0.37 7.83
C ALA A 161 19.17 -0.72 6.40
N ALA A 162 19.99 -1.46 5.64
CA ALA A 162 19.64 -1.90 4.29
C ALA A 162 18.43 -2.84 4.25
N ALA A 163 18.20 -3.61 5.31
CA ALA A 163 17.03 -4.48 5.40
C ALA A 163 15.76 -3.71 5.76
N GLY A 164 15.88 -2.73 6.67
CA GLY A 164 14.79 -1.81 7.01
C GLY A 164 14.32 -0.98 5.81
N ASP A 165 15.23 -0.60 4.91
CA ASP A 165 14.89 0.17 3.71
C ASP A 165 14.02 -0.62 2.72
N ILE A 166 14.27 -1.92 2.55
CA ILE A 166 13.48 -2.79 1.67
C ILE A 166 12.04 -2.88 2.16
N ALA A 167 11.83 -3.13 3.46
CA ALA A 167 10.50 -3.18 4.05
C ALA A 167 9.81 -1.80 3.94
N SER A 168 10.54 -0.73 4.28
CA SER A 168 10.02 0.65 4.29
C SER A 168 9.68 1.19 2.91
N ALA A 169 10.37 0.77 1.85
CA ALA A 169 10.08 1.20 0.48
C ALA A 169 8.64 0.84 0.05
N GLY A 170 8.05 -0.21 0.62
CA GLY A 170 6.66 -0.61 0.37
C GLY A 170 5.62 0.41 0.82
N ASN A 171 6.00 1.39 1.64
CA ASN A 171 5.14 2.50 2.05
C ASN A 171 4.95 3.57 0.95
N TYR A 172 5.79 3.55 -0.09
CA TYR A 172 5.84 4.60 -1.13
C TYR A 172 5.70 4.03 -2.54
N LEU A 173 5.51 2.71 -2.65
CA LEU A 173 5.44 1.98 -3.91
C LEU A 173 4.09 1.26 -4.06
N PRO A 174 3.59 1.08 -5.30
CA PRO A 174 2.48 0.17 -5.53
C PRO A 174 2.91 -1.27 -5.17
N PRO A 175 1.96 -2.12 -4.74
CA PRO A 175 2.28 -3.45 -4.21
C PRO A 175 3.07 -4.30 -5.21
N GLU A 176 2.77 -4.23 -6.51
CA GLU A 176 3.49 -5.00 -7.54
C GLU A 176 4.94 -4.57 -7.70
N ALA A 177 5.24 -3.26 -7.56
CA ALA A 177 6.62 -2.78 -7.62
C ALA A 177 7.41 -3.20 -6.38
N HIS A 178 6.77 -3.19 -5.20
CA HIS A 178 7.39 -3.68 -3.98
C HIS A 178 7.60 -5.19 -4.00
N SER A 179 6.64 -5.98 -4.48
CA SER A 179 6.80 -7.43 -4.68
C SER A 179 8.00 -7.75 -5.57
N ARG A 180 8.19 -7.03 -6.68
CA ARG A 180 9.36 -7.20 -7.54
C ARG A 180 10.66 -6.86 -6.82
N LEU A 181 10.66 -5.80 -6.01
CA LEU A 181 11.82 -5.41 -5.21
C LEU A 181 12.19 -6.49 -4.18
N LEU A 182 11.19 -7.05 -3.50
CA LEU A 182 11.34 -8.14 -2.55
C LEU A 182 11.81 -9.43 -3.23
N ALA A 183 11.21 -9.82 -4.36
CA ALA A 183 11.63 -11.00 -5.11
C ALA A 183 13.09 -10.89 -5.58
N GLN A 184 13.50 -9.71 -6.06
CA GLN A 184 14.89 -9.43 -6.43
C GLN A 184 15.85 -9.53 -5.24
N SER A 185 15.50 -8.97 -4.08
CA SER A 185 16.34 -9.05 -2.88
C SER A 185 16.45 -10.49 -2.35
N LEU A 186 15.36 -11.26 -2.45
CA LEU A 186 15.28 -12.69 -2.09
C LEU A 186 15.93 -13.63 -3.12
N ARG A 187 16.30 -13.12 -4.30
CA ARG A 187 16.81 -13.89 -5.45
C ARG A 187 15.87 -15.00 -5.92
N ILE A 188 14.57 -14.76 -5.82
CA ILE A 188 13.54 -15.66 -6.33
C ILE A 188 12.91 -15.06 -7.58
N GLY A 189 12.43 -15.91 -8.49
CA GLY A 189 11.57 -15.42 -9.56
C GLY A 189 10.33 -14.77 -8.96
N CYS A 190 9.86 -13.67 -9.54
CA CYS A 190 8.50 -13.20 -9.26
C CYS A 190 7.57 -14.35 -9.64
N PRO A 191 6.72 -14.87 -8.74
CA PRO A 191 5.84 -15.97 -9.09
C PRO A 191 4.90 -15.52 -10.21
N ASP A 192 5.08 -16.07 -11.41
CA ASP A 192 4.08 -15.98 -12.48
C ASP A 192 2.93 -16.90 -12.09
N THR A 193 2.01 -16.46 -11.21
CA THR A 193 0.82 -17.27 -10.97
C THR A 193 -0.44 -16.47 -10.67
N PRO A 194 -1.50 -16.62 -11.49
CA PRO A 194 -2.85 -16.55 -10.99
C PRO A 194 -3.06 -17.78 -10.09
N GLY A 195 -3.05 -17.57 -8.76
CA GLY A 195 -3.44 -18.59 -7.80
C GLY A 195 -4.85 -19.13 -8.08
N SER A 196 -5.09 -20.39 -7.70
CA SER A 196 -6.34 -21.11 -7.98
C SER A 196 -7.59 -20.31 -7.57
N TRP A 197 -8.50 -20.13 -8.53
CA TRP A 197 -9.79 -19.40 -8.50
C TRP A 197 -10.80 -19.84 -7.43
N LYS A 198 -10.46 -20.80 -6.55
CA LYS A 198 -11.37 -21.28 -5.50
C LYS A 198 -11.66 -20.23 -4.42
N GLU A 199 -10.78 -19.25 -4.24
CA GLU A 199 -10.98 -18.17 -3.27
C GLU A 199 -11.82 -17.00 -3.79
N GLU A 200 -11.96 -16.83 -5.11
CA GLU A 200 -12.83 -15.80 -5.73
C GLU A 200 -14.32 -16.19 -5.68
N ARG A 201 -14.74 -16.95 -4.66
CA ARG A 201 -16.15 -17.30 -4.43
C ARG A 201 -16.85 -16.38 -3.43
N GLU A 202 -16.08 -15.67 -2.61
CA GLU A 202 -16.58 -14.67 -1.66
C GLU A 202 -16.55 -13.28 -2.31
N ASP A 203 -17.42 -12.38 -1.88
CA ASP A 203 -17.31 -10.97 -2.27
C ASP A 203 -16.01 -10.36 -1.69
N PRO A 204 -15.20 -9.62 -2.47
CA PRO A 204 -13.94 -9.06 -2.00
C PRO A 204 -14.09 -7.99 -0.91
N LEU A 205 -15.18 -7.21 -0.90
CA LEU A 205 -15.48 -6.29 0.20
C LEU A 205 -15.83 -7.06 1.47
N LEU A 206 -16.59 -8.15 1.36
CA LEU A 206 -16.91 -9.01 2.50
C LEU A 206 -15.65 -9.59 3.14
N ARG A 207 -14.70 -10.04 2.32
CA ARG A 207 -13.38 -10.51 2.79
C ARG A 207 -12.62 -9.43 3.54
N LEU A 208 -12.54 -8.22 2.98
CA LEU A 208 -11.84 -7.10 3.60
C LEU A 208 -12.52 -6.65 4.91
N ALA A 209 -13.85 -6.65 4.94
CA ALA A 209 -14.63 -6.31 6.13
C ALA A 209 -14.35 -7.29 7.28
N ARG A 210 -14.33 -8.59 6.99
CA ARG A 210 -13.95 -9.61 7.99
C ARG A 210 -12.52 -9.41 8.50
N ARG A 211 -11.56 -9.08 7.62
CA ARG A 211 -10.16 -8.81 8.02
C ARG A 211 -10.09 -7.65 9.02
N MET A 212 -10.79 -6.55 8.75
CA MET A 212 -10.84 -5.40 9.66
C MET A 212 -11.36 -5.74 11.07
N MET A 213 -12.21 -6.76 11.18
CA MET A 213 -12.75 -7.20 12.46
C MET A 213 -11.81 -8.16 13.23
N MET A 214 -10.86 -8.81 12.53
CA MET A 214 -9.98 -9.85 13.08
C MET A 214 -8.60 -9.34 13.53
N ASP A 215 -8.12 -8.22 12.99
CA ASP A 215 -6.81 -7.61 13.36
C ASP A 215 -6.83 -6.95 14.76
N ARG A 216 -7.19 -7.72 15.81
CA ARG A 216 -7.16 -7.29 17.23
C ARG A 216 -5.81 -7.53 17.90
#